data_AF-A0A5S3PHA8-F1
#
_entry.id   AF-A0A5S3PHA8-F1
#
_cell.length_a   1.000
_cell.length_b   1.000
_cell.length_c   1.000
_cell.angle_alpha   90.00
_cell.angle_beta   90.00
_cell.angle_gamma   90.00
#
_symmetry.space_group_name_H-M   'P 1'
#
loop_
_entity.id
_entity.type
_entity.pdbx_description
1 polymer ?
#
loop_
_entity_poly.entity_id
_entity_poly.type
_entity_poly.pdbx_seq_one_letter_code
_entity_poly.pdbx_strand_id
1 'polypeptide(L)'
;MIDPDLTVPERIAALIEAELAAAELGDDPILCRTAQAFRRVQRRPRAVTVNFSGGITQTCWSVTRGDGDYRVIYLPTAGYFSLCVESDFGPLDIGVHGPALGCFGSV
;
A
#
# COMPACT_ATOMS: atom_id res chain seq x y z
N MET A 1 -6.35 -17.91 4.18
CA MET A 1 -7.66 -17.40 3.72
C MET A 1 -8.08 -16.35 4.74
N ILE A 2 -8.28 -15.10 4.33
CA ILE A 2 -8.63 -14.01 5.26
C ILE A 2 -10.08 -14.21 5.68
N ASP A 3 -10.34 -14.10 6.98
CA ASP A 3 -11.66 -14.26 7.61
C ASP A 3 -12.72 -13.37 6.91
N PRO A 4 -13.85 -13.93 6.45
CA PRO A 4 -14.89 -13.20 5.73
C PRO A 4 -15.61 -12.15 6.58
N ASP A 5 -15.54 -12.22 7.91
CA ASP A 5 -16.20 -11.27 8.82
C ASP A 5 -15.40 -9.97 9.02
N LEU A 6 -14.18 -9.88 8.48
CA LEU A 6 -13.35 -8.69 8.58
C LEU A 6 -13.82 -7.58 7.64
N THR A 7 -13.83 -6.36 8.18
CA THR A 7 -14.03 -5.14 7.37
C THR A 7 -12.90 -5.01 6.34
N VAL A 8 -13.16 -4.30 5.23
CA VAL A 8 -12.14 -4.08 4.18
C VAL A 8 -10.80 -3.55 4.75
N PRO A 9 -10.79 -2.54 5.65
CA PRO A 9 -9.55 -2.11 6.32
C PRO A 9 -8.81 -3.22 7.07
N GLU A 10 -9.53 -4.10 7.76
CA GLU A 10 -8.92 -5.18 8.54
C GLU A 10 -8.33 -6.25 7.62
N ARG A 11 -9.01 -6.57 6.52
CA ARG A 11 -8.49 -7.48 5.49
C ARG A 11 -7.19 -6.94 4.88
N ILE A 12 -7.15 -5.65 4.56
CA ILE A 12 -5.95 -4.99 4.03
C ILE A 12 -4.83 -4.97 5.06
N ALA A 13 -5.15 -4.63 6.32
CA ALA A 13 -4.17 -4.64 7.40
C ALA A 13 -3.58 -6.04 7.62
N ALA A 14 -4.39 -7.09 7.53
CA ALA A 14 -3.95 -8.48 7.63
C ALA A 14 -3.03 -8.89 6.46
N LEU A 15 -3.32 -8.43 5.23
CA LEU A 15 -2.43 -8.66 4.08
C LEU A 15 -1.05 -8.04 4.31
N ILE A 16 -1.02 -6.78 4.77
CA ILE A 16 0.22 -6.07 5.05
C ILE A 16 0.98 -6.74 6.19
N GLU A 17 0.30 -7.10 7.27
CA GLU A 17 0.96 -7.72 8.42
C GLU A 17 1.58 -9.08 8.05
N ALA A 18 0.90 -9.88 7.23
CA ALA A 18 1.46 -11.13 6.72
C ALA A 18 2.74 -10.89 5.89
N GLU A 19 2.75 -9.85 5.05
CA GLU A 19 3.91 -9.48 4.24
C GLU A 19 5.08 -8.97 5.10
N LEU A 20 4.79 -8.11 6.10
CA LEU A 20 5.79 -7.60 7.04
C LEU A 20 6.41 -8.74 7.87
N ALA A 21 5.60 -9.64 8.40
CA ALA A 21 6.07 -10.77 9.17
C ALA A 21 6.96 -11.71 8.33
N ALA A 22 6.59 -11.95 7.06
CA ALA A 22 7.40 -12.74 6.15
C ALA A 22 8.77 -12.08 5.86
N ALA A 23 8.79 -10.76 5.67
CA ALA A 23 10.04 -10.00 5.46
C ALA A 23 10.95 -9.99 6.70
N GLU A 24 10.37 -9.93 7.91
CA GLU A 24 11.14 -9.95 9.16
C GLU A 24 11.74 -11.32 9.49
N LEU A 25 11.10 -12.41 9.05
CA LEU A 25 11.57 -13.79 9.21
C LEU A 25 12.54 -14.24 8.12
N GLY A 26 12.61 -13.53 7.00
CA GLY A 26 13.47 -13.87 5.87
C GLY A 26 14.93 -13.43 6.06
N ASP A 27 15.80 -13.94 5.19
CA ASP A 27 17.24 -13.66 5.23
C ASP A 27 17.66 -12.46 4.37
N ASP A 28 16.73 -11.78 3.68
CA ASP A 28 17.03 -10.60 2.85
C ASP A 28 17.14 -9.32 3.72
N PRO A 29 18.36 -8.79 3.91
CA PRO A 29 18.56 -7.62 4.77
C PRO A 29 17.98 -6.32 4.19
N ILE A 30 17.82 -6.22 2.86
CA ILE A 30 17.22 -5.05 2.22
C ILE A 30 15.73 -5.09 2.47
N LEU A 31 15.07 -6.22 2.18
CA LEU A 31 13.64 -6.37 2.39
C LEU A 31 13.25 -6.17 3.87
N CYS A 32 14.06 -6.69 4.81
CA CYS A 32 13.85 -6.47 6.24
C CYS A 32 13.91 -4.98 6.62
N ARG A 33 14.89 -4.22 6.09
CA ARG A 33 14.95 -2.76 6.30
C ARG A 33 13.77 -2.03 5.66
N THR A 34 13.34 -2.45 4.47
CA THR A 34 12.16 -1.91 3.80
C THR A 34 10.90 -2.13 4.64
N ALA A 35 10.72 -3.32 5.23
CA ALA A 35 9.62 -3.61 6.15
C ALA A 35 9.63 -2.74 7.40
N GLN A 36 10.81 -2.53 8.01
CA GLN A 36 10.97 -1.63 9.15
C GLN A 36 10.64 -0.18 8.79
N ALA A 37 11.06 0.29 7.62
CA ALA A 37 10.74 1.62 7.13
C ALA A 37 9.23 1.76 6.84
N PHE A 38 8.62 0.74 6.22
CA PHE A 38 7.18 0.69 5.97
C PHE A 38 6.39 0.82 7.28
N ARG A 39 6.74 0.06 8.33
CA ARG A 39 6.07 0.12 9.64
C ARG A 39 6.06 1.52 10.25
N ARG A 40 7.10 2.33 10.04
CA ARG A 40 7.17 3.70 10.58
C ARG A 40 6.16 4.64 9.95
N VAL A 41 5.84 4.42 8.67
CA VAL A 41 4.91 5.26 7.91
C VAL A 41 3.52 4.62 7.73
N GLN A 42 3.36 3.36 8.16
CA GLN A 42 2.11 2.64 8.11
C GLN A 42 1.02 3.40 8.85
N ARG A 43 -0.19 3.30 8.31
CA ARG A 43 -1.42 3.78 8.95
C ARG A 43 -2.48 2.71 8.88
N ARG A 44 -3.50 2.85 9.72
CA ARG A 44 -4.75 2.13 9.49
C ARG A 44 -5.27 2.48 8.08
N PRO A 45 -5.65 1.47 7.25
CA PRO A 45 -6.16 1.72 5.92
C PRO A 45 -7.29 2.75 5.94
N ARG A 46 -7.13 3.81 5.14
CA ARG A 46 -8.09 4.91 5.06
C ARG A 46 -8.56 5.06 3.62
N ALA A 47 -9.87 5.12 3.43
CA ALA A 47 -10.47 5.38 2.13
C ALA A 47 -9.97 6.72 1.56
N VAL A 48 -9.56 6.71 0.29
CA VAL A 48 -9.07 7.87 -0.44
C VAL A 48 -9.47 7.76 -1.91
N THR A 49 -9.74 8.89 -2.56
CA THR A 49 -9.93 8.94 -4.01
C THR A 49 -8.57 8.98 -4.69
N VAL A 50 -8.32 8.05 -5.60
CA VAL A 50 -7.09 7.95 -6.40
C VAL A 50 -7.41 8.30 -7.84
N ASN A 51 -6.51 9.04 -8.46
CA ASN A 51 -6.52 9.35 -9.88
C ASN A 51 -5.75 8.27 -10.65
N PHE A 52 -6.26 7.90 -11.81
CA PHE A 52 -5.62 6.98 -12.73
C PHE A 52 -5.42 7.67 -14.08
N SER A 53 -4.46 7.19 -14.86
CA SER A 53 -4.27 7.63 -16.24
C SER A 53 -5.58 7.52 -17.03
N GLY A 54 -5.88 8.53 -17.85
CA GLY A 54 -7.15 8.63 -18.58
C GLY A 54 -8.25 9.42 -17.85
N GLY A 55 -7.94 10.04 -16.70
CA GLY A 55 -8.87 10.93 -15.99
C GLY A 55 -9.94 10.21 -15.17
N ILE A 56 -9.70 8.93 -14.86
CA ILE A 56 -10.61 8.10 -14.07
C ILE A 56 -10.23 8.24 -12.59
N THR A 57 -11.23 8.23 -11.72
CA THR A 57 -11.02 8.18 -10.27
C THR A 57 -11.69 6.97 -9.64
N GLN A 58 -11.08 6.45 -8.57
CA GLN A 58 -11.62 5.33 -7.79
C GLN A 58 -11.41 5.55 -6.30
N THR A 59 -12.36 5.08 -5.48
CA THR A 59 -12.13 4.94 -4.04
C THR A 59 -11.23 3.73 -3.77
N CYS A 60 -10.05 4.00 -3.23
CA CYS A 60 -9.04 3.02 -2.84
C CYS A 60 -8.66 3.22 -1.36
N TRP A 61 -7.62 2.54 -0.89
CA TRP A 61 -7.25 2.57 0.54
C TRP A 61 -5.79 2.96 0.73
N SER A 62 -5.53 4.13 1.33
CA SER A 62 -4.20 4.58 1.73
C SER A 62 -3.72 3.77 2.94
N VAL A 63 -2.58 3.10 2.79
CA VAL A 63 -2.00 2.21 3.82
C VAL A 63 -0.71 2.74 4.44
N THR A 64 -0.09 3.76 3.81
CA THR A 64 0.95 4.60 4.41
C THR A 64 0.47 6.04 4.51
N ARG A 65 1.05 6.83 5.43
CA ARG A 65 0.74 8.26 5.60
C ARG A 65 1.19 9.13 4.41
N GLY A 66 2.05 8.59 3.56
CA GLY A 66 2.80 9.32 2.55
C GLY A 66 4.02 10.03 3.16
N ASP A 67 5.04 10.25 2.35
CA ASP A 67 6.26 11.00 2.72
C ASP A 67 6.29 12.43 2.16
N GLY A 68 5.25 12.83 1.42
CA GLY A 68 5.16 14.11 0.73
C GLY A 68 5.27 13.97 -0.79
N ASP A 69 5.91 12.88 -1.26
CA ASP A 69 6.10 12.60 -2.68
C ASP A 69 5.32 11.35 -3.11
N TYR A 70 5.30 10.32 -2.26
CA TYR A 70 4.70 9.03 -2.55
C TYR A 70 3.87 8.49 -1.40
N ARG A 71 2.91 7.63 -1.73
CA ARG A 71 2.22 6.74 -0.78
C ARG A 71 1.86 5.41 -1.41
N VAL A 72 1.71 4.39 -0.56
CA VAL A 72 1.21 3.09 -0.97
C VAL A 72 -0.31 3.05 -0.80
N ILE A 73 -0.98 2.62 -1.85
CA ILE A 73 -2.43 2.48 -1.92
C ILE A 73 -2.79 1.03 -2.23
N TYR A 74 -3.82 0.49 -1.58
CA TYR A 74 -4.44 -0.77 -1.97
C TYR A 74 -5.59 -0.54 -2.95
N LEU A 75 -5.58 -1.25 -4.08
CA LEU A 75 -6.58 -1.19 -5.14
C LEU A 75 -7.61 -2.32 -4.96
N PRO A 76 -8.84 -2.03 -4.46
CA PRO A 76 -9.78 -3.07 -4.06
C PRO A 76 -10.30 -3.93 -5.22
N THR A 77 -10.42 -3.37 -6.43
CA THR A 77 -10.90 -4.12 -7.61
C THR A 77 -9.84 -5.08 -8.14
N ALA A 78 -8.56 -4.75 -7.98
CA ALA A 78 -7.46 -5.53 -8.53
C ALA A 78 -6.84 -6.49 -7.50
N GLY A 79 -7.01 -6.21 -6.20
CA GLY A 79 -6.54 -7.07 -5.12
C GLY A 79 -5.05 -6.94 -4.79
N TYR A 80 -4.41 -5.84 -5.20
CA TYR A 80 -2.98 -5.58 -4.98
C TYR A 80 -2.72 -4.12 -4.57
N PHE A 81 -1.44 -3.78 -4.36
CA PHE A 81 -1.00 -2.44 -4.00
C PHE A 81 -0.42 -1.67 -5.19
N SER A 82 -0.47 -0.35 -5.11
CA SER A 82 0.10 0.59 -6.05
C SER A 82 0.94 1.62 -5.30
N LEU A 83 2.09 1.98 -5.87
CA LEU A 83 2.76 3.22 -5.52
C LEU A 83 2.03 4.36 -6.24
N CYS A 84 1.63 5.37 -5.49
CA CYS A 84 1.03 6.58 -6.02
C CYS A 84 1.91 7.78 -5.66
N VAL A 85 2.02 8.73 -6.58
CA VAL A 85 2.60 10.06 -6.28
C VAL A 85 1.56 10.95 -5.61
N GLU A 86 1.97 11.80 -4.70
CA GLU A 86 1.14 12.89 -4.18
C GLU A 86 0.96 13.96 -5.27
N SER A 87 -0.22 14.56 -5.34
CA SER A 87 -0.49 15.69 -6.24
C SER A 87 -1.56 16.60 -5.64
N ASP A 88 -1.72 17.79 -6.20
CA ASP A 88 -2.76 18.75 -5.80
C ASP A 88 -4.18 18.20 -5.97
N PHE A 89 -4.36 17.17 -6.80
CA PHE A 89 -5.65 16.51 -7.04
C PHE A 89 -5.81 15.21 -6.23
N GLY A 90 -4.92 14.97 -5.25
CA GLY A 90 -4.83 13.72 -4.51
C GLY A 90 -3.85 12.72 -5.13
N PRO A 91 -3.77 11.49 -4.59
CA PRO A 91 -2.81 10.50 -5.08
C PRO A 91 -3.08 10.11 -6.53
N LEU A 92 -2.02 9.98 -7.33
CA LEU A 92 -2.05 9.53 -8.73
C LEU A 92 -1.28 8.21 -8.85
N ASP A 93 -1.94 7.18 -9.37
CA ASP A 93 -1.31 5.92 -9.77
C ASP A 93 -0.34 6.15 -10.94
N ILE A 94 0.89 5.63 -10.82
CA ILE A 94 1.97 5.73 -11.81
C ILE A 94 2.33 4.38 -12.46
N GLY A 95 1.55 3.33 -12.24
CA GLY A 95 1.70 2.02 -12.87
C GLY A 95 2.67 1.07 -12.15
N VAL A 96 3.11 1.38 -10.93
CA VAL A 96 3.97 0.51 -10.12
C VAL A 96 3.10 -0.31 -9.17
N HIS A 97 2.80 -1.55 -9.57
CA HIS A 97 1.83 -2.42 -8.91
C HIS A 97 2.47 -3.69 -8.35
N GLY A 98 1.91 -4.22 -7.27
CA GLY A 98 2.38 -5.49 -6.69
C GLY A 98 2.10 -5.62 -5.18
N PRO A 99 2.98 -6.35 -4.46
CA PRO A 99 2.99 -6.40 -2.99
C PRO A 99 3.29 -5.03 -2.37
N ALA A 100 2.90 -4.82 -1.11
CA ALA A 100 3.01 -3.51 -0.46
C ALA A 100 4.48 -3.09 -0.28
N LEU A 101 5.36 -4.01 0.12
CA LEU A 101 6.78 -3.75 0.26
C LEU A 101 7.48 -3.58 -1.09
N GLY A 102 7.02 -4.30 -2.11
CA GLY A 102 7.50 -4.13 -3.48
C GLY A 102 7.23 -2.71 -4.01
N CYS A 103 5.99 -2.24 -3.87
CA CYS A 103 5.64 -0.86 -4.22
C CYS A 103 6.40 0.16 -3.37
N PHE A 104 6.51 -0.06 -2.05
CA PHE A 104 7.18 0.87 -1.14
C PHE A 104 8.69 0.98 -1.39
N GLY A 105 9.36 -0.14 -1.69
CA GLY A 105 10.80 -0.19 -1.96
C GLY A 105 11.19 0.13 -3.40
N SER A 106 10.25 0.59 -4.24
CA SER A 106 10.53 0.99 -5.62
C SER A 106 11.12 2.40 -5.75
N VAL A 107 11.24 3.13 -4.65
CA VAL A 107 11.78 4.50 -4.55
C VAL A 107 12.83 4.61 -3.45
#